data_AF-A0A1B9DL40-F1
#
_entry.id   AF-A0A1B9DL40-F1
#
_cell.length_a   1.000
_cell.length_b   1.000
_cell.length_c   1.000
_cell.angle_alpha   90.00
_cell.angle_beta   90.00
_cell.angle_gamma   90.00
#
_symmetry.space_group_name_H-M   'P 1'
#
loop_
_entity.id
_entity.type
_entity.pdbx_description
1 polymer ?
#
loop_
_entity_poly.entity_id
_entity_poly.type
_entity_poly.pdbx_seq_one_letter_code
_entity_poly.pdbx_strand_id
1 'polypeptide(L)'
;MTTSKIDKLKYLLVKEKFADSEWDKRGLIPSNLELCEHLENNLNDCINSLLNQTEKETPKKIKRILIQNMKSLNKSELDTEEKEFVCDYYHEISKIVEVDFKNELNKWLYGSILNSFIKISEFIKGKEKIIEITSQNCTKCNSKLETFILEKDENIPDSDFLIVKCKSCAEFNLIVNGPKIKRLRFGEYDLTEQLSRKDFDLEEAKTRLKQIQYFRK
;
A
#
# COMPACT_ATOMS: atom_id res chain seq x y z
N MET A 1 15.57 24.80 -9.11
CA MET A 1 14.82 24.91 -10.38
C MET A 1 13.48 24.21 -10.18
N THR A 2 12.37 24.92 -10.34
CA THR A 2 11.03 24.31 -10.27
C THR A 2 10.76 23.54 -11.56
N THR A 3 10.69 22.21 -11.47
CA THR A 3 10.31 21.33 -12.60
C THR A 3 8.93 21.71 -13.13
N SER A 4 8.81 21.98 -14.44
CA SER A 4 7.54 22.42 -15.04
C SER A 4 6.48 21.30 -15.01
N LYS A 5 5.19 21.65 -15.12
CA LYS A 5 4.11 20.66 -15.22
C LYS A 5 4.34 19.69 -16.37
N ILE A 6 4.83 20.22 -17.50
CA ILE A 6 5.16 19.46 -18.70
C ILE A 6 6.26 18.44 -18.42
N ASP A 7 7.33 18.82 -17.70
CA ASP A 7 8.41 17.90 -17.38
C ASP A 7 7.94 16.74 -16.48
N LYS A 8 7.06 17.02 -15.52
CA LYS A 8 6.46 15.98 -14.65
C LYS A 8 5.58 15.01 -15.44
N LEU A 9 4.77 15.52 -16.37
CA LEU A 9 3.96 14.68 -17.26
C LEU A 9 4.84 13.83 -18.19
N LYS A 10 5.90 14.41 -18.78
CA LYS A 10 6.86 13.67 -19.60
C LYS A 10 7.58 12.58 -18.80
N TYR A 11 7.92 12.86 -17.55
CA TYR A 11 8.48 11.86 -16.65
C TYR A 11 7.51 10.69 -16.41
N LEU A 12 6.22 10.97 -16.15
CA LEU A 12 5.22 9.91 -15.99
C LEU A 12 4.99 9.12 -17.28
N LEU A 13 5.14 9.75 -18.45
CA LEU A 13 4.97 9.08 -19.74
C LEU A 13 6.06 8.03 -19.98
N VAL A 14 7.31 8.30 -19.58
CA VAL A 14 8.43 7.35 -19.73
C VAL A 14 8.53 6.34 -18.59
N LYS A 15 7.86 6.60 -17.47
CA LYS A 15 7.79 5.66 -16.35
C LYS A 15 6.92 4.47 -16.76
N GLU A 16 7.43 3.25 -16.58
CA GLU A 16 6.62 2.03 -16.65
C GLU A 16 5.75 1.96 -15.39
N LYS A 17 4.50 2.42 -15.51
CA LYS A 17 3.61 2.69 -14.37
C LYS A 17 3.06 1.41 -13.74
N PHE A 18 2.90 0.36 -14.53
CA PHE A 18 2.39 -0.95 -14.11
C PHE A 18 3.41 -2.09 -14.27
N ALA A 19 4.71 -1.79 -14.31
CA ALA A 19 5.74 -2.83 -14.24
C ALA A 19 5.69 -3.57 -12.89
N ASP A 20 6.13 -4.82 -12.86
CA ASP A 20 6.13 -5.67 -11.65
C ASP A 20 6.72 -4.96 -10.43
N SER A 21 7.82 -4.22 -10.62
CA SER A 21 8.47 -3.46 -9.55
C SER A 21 7.59 -2.37 -8.91
N GLU A 22 6.58 -1.85 -9.61
CA GLU A 22 5.63 -0.87 -9.09
C GLU A 22 4.47 -1.52 -8.32
N TRP A 23 4.13 -2.78 -8.65
CA TRP A 23 3.24 -3.63 -7.86
C TRP A 23 3.93 -4.12 -6.58
N ASP A 24 5.19 -4.54 -6.68
CA ASP A 24 6.00 -4.98 -5.53
C ASP A 24 6.15 -3.87 -4.48
N LYS A 25 6.34 -2.61 -4.91
CA LYS A 25 6.37 -1.44 -4.00
C LYS A 25 5.09 -1.27 -3.21
N ARG A 26 3.98 -1.84 -3.69
CA ARG A 26 2.66 -1.84 -3.04
C ARG A 26 2.40 -3.12 -2.25
N GLY A 27 3.29 -4.12 -2.32
CA GLY A 27 3.08 -5.44 -1.75
C GLY A 27 1.99 -6.25 -2.45
N LEU A 28 1.78 -5.98 -3.74
CA LEU A 28 0.74 -6.59 -4.57
C LEU A 28 1.37 -7.53 -5.60
N ILE A 29 0.60 -8.53 -6.03
CA ILE A 29 0.99 -9.38 -7.15
C ILE A 29 0.62 -8.65 -8.44
N PRO A 30 1.53 -8.54 -9.43
CA PRO A 30 1.21 -7.93 -10.71
C PRO A 30 0.03 -8.63 -11.38
N SER A 31 -0.87 -7.85 -11.97
CA SER A 31 -1.89 -8.37 -12.87
C SER A 31 -1.26 -9.01 -14.12
N ASN A 32 -2.08 -9.70 -14.90
CA ASN A 32 -1.60 -10.26 -16.17
C ASN A 32 -1.06 -9.17 -17.11
N LEU A 33 -0.12 -9.55 -17.98
CA LEU A 33 0.59 -8.63 -18.86
C LEU A 33 -0.36 -7.79 -19.74
N GLU A 34 -1.38 -8.41 -20.31
CA GLU A 34 -2.35 -7.74 -21.20
C GLU A 34 -3.09 -6.63 -20.47
N LEU A 35 -3.51 -6.88 -19.22
CA LEU A 35 -4.16 -5.86 -18.41
C LEU A 35 -3.19 -4.75 -18.01
N CYS A 36 -1.97 -5.08 -17.59
CA CYS A 36 -0.95 -4.09 -17.28
C CYS A 36 -0.66 -3.18 -18.49
N GLU A 37 -0.52 -3.73 -19.69
CA GLU A 37 -0.37 -2.97 -20.93
C GLU A 37 -1.59 -2.09 -21.24
N HIS A 38 -2.80 -2.62 -21.04
CA HIS A 38 -4.03 -1.86 -21.22
C HIS A 38 -4.09 -0.62 -20.29
N LEU A 39 -3.76 -0.81 -19.01
CA LEU A 39 -3.73 0.28 -18.03
C LEU A 39 -2.63 1.30 -18.33
N GLU A 40 -1.45 0.82 -18.72
CA GLU A 40 -0.31 1.66 -19.13
C GLU A 40 -0.70 2.56 -20.30
N ASN A 41 -1.30 1.97 -21.34
CA ASN A 41 -1.77 2.68 -22.53
C ASN A 41 -2.84 3.72 -22.18
N ASN A 42 -3.82 3.37 -21.33
CA ASN A 42 -4.84 4.32 -20.90
C ASN A 42 -4.25 5.57 -20.22
N LEU A 43 -3.29 5.38 -19.31
CA LEU A 43 -2.64 6.51 -18.65
C LEU A 43 -1.76 7.31 -19.62
N ASN A 44 -1.05 6.64 -20.52
CA ASN A 44 -0.23 7.29 -21.53
C ASN A 44 -1.07 8.14 -22.49
N ASP A 45 -2.23 7.64 -22.92
CA ASP A 45 -3.18 8.38 -23.74
C ASP A 45 -3.74 9.61 -23.01
N CYS A 46 -4.02 9.48 -21.71
CA CYS A 46 -4.42 10.60 -20.88
C CYS A 46 -3.31 11.66 -20.81
N ILE A 47 -2.07 11.24 -20.52
CA ILE A 47 -0.90 12.13 -20.42
C ILE A 47 -0.63 12.83 -21.77
N ASN A 48 -0.67 12.10 -22.88
CA ASN A 48 -0.51 12.67 -24.22
C ASN A 48 -1.62 13.68 -24.54
N SER A 49 -2.87 13.38 -24.18
CA SER A 49 -3.99 14.31 -24.35
C SER A 49 -3.80 15.61 -23.57
N LEU A 50 -3.19 15.53 -22.38
CA LEU A 50 -2.84 16.69 -21.53
C LEU A 50 -1.65 17.47 -22.09
N LEU A 51 -0.62 16.79 -22.58
CA LEU A 51 0.56 17.41 -23.20
C LEU A 51 0.21 18.16 -24.50
N ASN A 52 -0.80 17.69 -25.23
CA ASN A 52 -1.29 18.32 -26.45
C ASN A 52 -2.21 19.53 -26.18
N GLN A 53 -2.53 19.84 -24.93
CA GLN A 53 -3.27 21.06 -24.58
C GLN A 53 -2.36 22.29 -24.60
N THR A 54 -2.90 23.45 -24.97
CA THR A 54 -2.18 24.73 -24.86
C THR A 54 -2.05 25.15 -23.39
N GLU A 55 -1.00 25.89 -23.03
CA GLU A 55 -0.77 26.37 -21.64
C GLU A 55 -1.93 27.20 -21.06
N LYS A 56 -2.83 27.70 -21.91
CA LYS A 56 -3.98 28.54 -21.54
C LYS A 56 -5.29 27.77 -21.33
N GLU A 57 -5.25 26.44 -21.36
CA GLU A 57 -6.47 25.66 -21.22
C GLU A 57 -7.10 25.77 -19.82
N THR A 58 -8.43 25.78 -19.79
CA THR A 58 -9.16 25.95 -18.54
C THR A 58 -9.07 24.69 -17.66
N PRO A 59 -9.03 24.82 -16.33
CA PRO A 59 -9.11 23.68 -15.41
C PRO A 59 -10.31 22.76 -15.68
N LYS A 60 -11.43 23.33 -16.15
CA LYS A 60 -12.63 22.58 -16.53
C LYS A 60 -12.40 21.65 -17.73
N LYS A 61 -11.62 22.09 -18.74
CA LYS A 61 -11.30 21.27 -19.91
C LYS A 61 -10.30 20.16 -19.54
N ILE A 62 -9.27 20.50 -18.77
CA ILE A 62 -8.31 19.53 -18.23
C ILE A 62 -9.03 18.45 -17.42
N LYS A 63 -9.94 18.86 -16.52
CA LYS A 63 -10.80 17.96 -15.75
C LYS A 63 -11.61 17.04 -16.65
N ARG A 64 -12.17 17.55 -17.75
CA ARG A 64 -12.96 16.75 -18.70
C ARG A 64 -12.11 15.66 -19.37
N ILE A 65 -10.87 15.96 -19.73
CA ILE A 65 -9.92 15.00 -20.31
C ILE A 65 -9.66 13.86 -19.33
N LEU A 66 -9.40 14.19 -18.06
CA LEU A 66 -9.21 13.19 -16.99
C LEU A 66 -10.46 12.29 -16.84
N ILE A 67 -11.66 12.88 -16.79
CA ILE A 67 -12.92 12.11 -16.68
C ILE A 67 -13.10 11.17 -17.86
N GLN A 68 -12.86 11.65 -19.09
CA GLN A 68 -13.09 10.88 -20.30
C GLN A 68 -12.15 9.66 -20.38
N ASN A 69 -10.85 9.85 -20.13
CA ASN A 69 -9.88 8.76 -20.14
C ASN A 69 -10.12 7.77 -18.99
N MET A 70 -10.44 8.23 -17.78
CA MET A 70 -10.70 7.33 -16.65
C MET A 70 -11.97 6.49 -16.89
N LYS A 71 -12.99 7.06 -17.54
CA LYS A 71 -14.23 6.35 -17.87
C LYS A 71 -14.11 5.39 -19.05
N SER A 72 -13.05 5.47 -19.85
CA SER A 72 -12.85 4.51 -20.94
C SER A 72 -12.34 3.16 -20.43
N LEU A 73 -11.82 3.09 -19.20
CA LEU A 73 -11.49 1.83 -18.54
C LEU A 73 -12.77 1.08 -18.17
N ASN A 74 -12.85 -0.20 -18.54
CA ASN A 74 -13.95 -1.04 -18.13
C ASN A 74 -13.80 -1.45 -16.66
N LYS A 75 -14.46 -0.70 -15.78
CA LYS A 75 -14.38 -0.91 -14.32
C LYS A 75 -14.75 -2.35 -13.88
N SER A 76 -15.60 -3.07 -14.62
CA SER A 76 -15.99 -4.44 -14.24
C SER A 76 -14.90 -5.47 -14.46
N GLU A 77 -13.91 -5.17 -15.30
CA GLU A 77 -12.77 -6.07 -15.59
C GLU A 77 -11.64 -5.91 -14.57
N LEU A 78 -11.71 -4.85 -13.76
CA LEU A 78 -10.72 -4.58 -12.73
C LEU A 78 -11.17 -5.16 -11.39
N ASP A 79 -10.24 -5.68 -10.60
CA ASP A 79 -10.46 -6.03 -9.20
C ASP A 79 -10.41 -4.78 -8.30
N THR A 80 -10.20 -4.93 -6.99
CA THR A 80 -10.10 -3.77 -6.08
C THR A 80 -8.74 -3.09 -6.17
N GLU A 81 -7.68 -3.89 -6.22
CA GLU A 81 -6.29 -3.44 -6.18
C GLU A 81 -5.92 -2.69 -7.46
N GLU A 82 -6.34 -3.20 -8.61
CA GLU A 82 -6.19 -2.58 -9.92
C GLU A 82 -6.90 -1.22 -10.01
N LYS A 83 -8.14 -1.13 -9.50
CA LYS A 83 -8.89 0.14 -9.48
C LYS A 83 -8.21 1.18 -8.61
N GLU A 84 -7.68 0.78 -7.46
CA GLU A 84 -6.96 1.66 -6.55
C GLU A 84 -5.66 2.15 -7.20
N PHE A 85 -4.91 1.26 -7.86
CA PHE A 85 -3.68 1.62 -8.55
C PHE A 85 -3.93 2.61 -9.70
N VAL A 86 -5.00 2.42 -10.49
CA VAL A 86 -5.44 3.40 -11.49
C VAL A 86 -5.77 4.74 -10.84
N CYS A 87 -6.53 4.73 -9.74
CA CYS A 87 -6.93 5.94 -9.02
C CYS A 87 -5.73 6.74 -8.49
N ASP A 88 -4.69 6.06 -8.02
CA ASP A 88 -3.45 6.69 -7.57
C ASP A 88 -2.81 7.53 -8.67
N TYR A 89 -2.66 6.96 -9.87
CA TYR A 89 -2.04 7.69 -10.98
C TYR A 89 -2.92 8.83 -11.48
N TYR A 90 -4.23 8.64 -11.61
CA TYR A 90 -5.12 9.74 -11.97
C TYR A 90 -5.08 10.88 -10.95
N HIS A 91 -4.89 10.57 -9.67
CA HIS A 91 -4.70 11.58 -8.64
C HIS A 91 -3.33 12.26 -8.70
N GLU A 92 -2.26 11.53 -9.00
CA GLU A 92 -0.93 12.11 -9.25
C GLU A 92 -0.96 13.07 -10.44
N ILE A 93 -1.58 12.64 -11.55
CA ILE A 93 -1.76 13.47 -12.74
C ILE A 93 -2.60 14.71 -12.38
N SER A 94 -3.70 14.57 -11.65
CA SER A 94 -4.55 15.70 -11.25
C SER A 94 -3.81 16.74 -10.42
N LYS A 95 -2.89 16.29 -9.56
CA LYS A 95 -1.99 17.17 -8.79
C LYS A 95 -0.99 17.90 -9.68
N ILE A 96 -0.41 17.21 -10.67
CA ILE A 96 0.54 17.83 -11.62
C ILE A 96 -0.16 18.93 -12.42
N VAL A 97 -1.39 18.70 -12.87
CA VAL A 97 -2.17 19.67 -13.64
C VAL A 97 -2.99 20.64 -12.78
N GLU A 98 -2.89 20.53 -11.45
CA GLU A 98 -3.55 21.39 -10.46
C GLU A 98 -5.07 21.44 -10.61
N VAL A 99 -5.70 20.29 -10.81
CA VAL A 99 -7.16 20.12 -10.89
C VAL A 99 -7.67 19.31 -9.70
N ASP A 100 -8.70 19.83 -9.03
CA ASP A 100 -9.45 19.03 -8.05
C ASP A 100 -10.25 17.93 -8.75
N PHE A 101 -9.84 16.70 -8.48
CA PHE A 101 -10.36 15.48 -9.10
C PHE A 101 -10.84 14.45 -8.08
N LYS A 102 -10.89 14.84 -6.80
CA LYS A 102 -11.14 13.92 -5.70
C LYS A 102 -12.54 13.28 -5.78
N ASN A 103 -13.56 14.09 -6.08
CA ASN A 103 -14.93 13.60 -6.12
C ASN A 103 -15.15 12.63 -7.30
N GLU A 104 -14.46 12.86 -8.41
CA GLU A 104 -14.54 12.05 -9.63
C GLU A 104 -13.91 10.68 -9.42
N LEU A 105 -12.74 10.63 -8.79
CA LEU A 105 -12.07 9.39 -8.38
C LEU A 105 -12.94 8.58 -7.41
N ASN A 106 -13.48 9.22 -6.37
CA ASN A 106 -14.36 8.56 -5.40
C ASN A 106 -15.60 7.97 -6.09
N LYS A 107 -16.21 8.74 -6.99
CA LYS A 107 -17.38 8.29 -7.75
C LYS A 107 -17.03 7.15 -8.70
N TRP A 108 -15.86 7.18 -9.34
CA TRP A 108 -15.42 6.11 -10.22
C TRP A 108 -15.11 4.84 -9.42
N LEU A 109 -14.38 4.93 -8.32
CA LEU A 109 -13.98 3.80 -7.48
C LEU A 109 -15.18 3.14 -6.77
N TYR A 110 -16.06 3.95 -6.17
CA TYR A 110 -17.12 3.46 -5.27
C TYR A 110 -18.55 3.59 -5.82
N GLY A 111 -18.75 4.29 -6.95
CA GLY A 111 -20.09 4.57 -7.50
C GLY A 111 -20.77 5.77 -6.84
N SER A 112 -22.04 6.00 -7.18
CA SER A 112 -22.83 7.16 -6.73
C SER A 112 -23.62 6.93 -5.44
N ILE A 113 -23.52 5.76 -4.81
CA ILE A 113 -24.39 5.33 -3.70
C ILE A 113 -23.71 5.53 -2.31
N LEU A 114 -22.43 5.89 -2.25
CA LEU A 114 -21.73 6.11 -0.99
C LEU A 114 -21.64 7.61 -0.64
N ASN A 115 -22.51 8.05 0.27
CA ASN A 115 -22.42 9.32 1.04
C ASN A 115 -21.24 9.31 2.05
N SER A 116 -20.15 8.60 1.75
CA SER A 116 -19.15 8.23 2.74
C SER A 116 -17.83 8.92 2.44
N PHE A 117 -17.39 9.70 3.42
CA PHE A 117 -16.10 10.36 3.52
C PHE A 117 -14.91 9.38 3.39
N ILE A 118 -14.58 8.94 2.17
CA ILE A 118 -13.34 8.22 1.93
C ILE A 118 -12.42 9.16 1.16
N LYS A 119 -11.31 9.48 1.83
CA LYS A 119 -10.34 10.45 1.39
C LYS A 119 -9.34 9.73 0.50
N ILE A 120 -9.36 10.00 -0.81
CA ILE A 120 -8.26 9.65 -1.72
C ILE A 120 -6.88 10.04 -1.16
N SER A 121 -6.79 11.08 -0.33
CA SER A 121 -5.55 11.46 0.38
C SER A 121 -4.97 10.37 1.32
N GLU A 122 -5.73 9.35 1.70
CA GLU A 122 -5.27 8.22 2.54
C GLU A 122 -4.52 7.15 1.71
N PHE A 123 -4.68 7.13 0.38
CA PHE A 123 -4.06 6.14 -0.51
C PHE A 123 -2.70 6.59 -1.10
N ILE A 124 -2.45 7.91 -1.24
CA ILE A 124 -1.18 8.45 -1.81
C ILE A 124 0.04 8.30 -0.88
N LYS A 125 -0.17 7.80 0.34
CA LYS A 125 0.91 7.31 1.19
C LYS A 125 0.34 6.14 1.96
N GLY A 126 0.62 4.92 1.51
CA GLY A 126 0.22 3.66 2.14
C GLY A 126 0.14 3.77 3.65
N LYS A 127 -1.09 3.92 4.16
CA LYS A 127 -1.43 3.66 5.54
C LYS A 127 -2.53 2.64 5.50
N GLU A 128 -2.10 1.39 5.46
CA GLU A 128 -2.93 0.23 5.78
C GLU A 128 -3.79 0.57 7.00
N LYS A 129 -5.10 0.30 6.93
CA LYS A 129 -6.01 0.58 8.05
C LYS A 129 -5.61 -0.31 9.23
N ILE A 130 -5.01 0.31 10.25
CA ILE A 130 -4.66 -0.36 11.50
C ILE A 130 -5.96 -0.58 12.28
N ILE A 131 -6.37 -1.84 12.43
CA ILE A 131 -7.56 -2.22 13.20
C ILE A 131 -7.23 -2.46 14.67
N GLU A 132 -5.99 -2.81 14.99
CA GLU A 132 -5.51 -2.98 16.35
C GLU A 132 -3.99 -2.76 16.42
N ILE A 133 -3.51 -2.24 17.54
CA ILE A 133 -2.08 -2.14 17.84
C ILE A 133 -1.82 -2.97 19.09
N THR A 134 -1.01 -4.02 18.96
CA THR A 134 -0.46 -4.71 20.12
C THR A 134 0.94 -4.16 20.40
N SER A 135 1.30 -4.13 21.69
CA SER A 135 2.56 -3.52 22.11
C SER A 135 3.11 -4.25 23.32
N GLN A 136 4.42 -4.47 23.32
CA GLN A 136 5.18 -4.86 24.50
C GLN A 136 6.50 -4.08 24.56
N ASN A 137 7.12 -4.04 25.73
CA ASN A 137 8.43 -3.40 25.88
C ASN A 137 9.54 -4.40 25.51
N CYS A 138 10.59 -3.89 24.87
CA CYS A 138 11.83 -4.64 24.70
C CYS A 138 12.41 -4.99 26.08
N THR A 139 12.78 -6.25 26.27
CA THR A 139 13.30 -6.78 27.55
C THR A 139 14.60 -6.14 28.02
N LYS A 140 15.35 -5.48 27.12
CA LYS A 140 16.64 -4.83 27.44
C LYS A 140 16.57 -3.31 27.48
N CYS A 141 16.10 -2.66 26.41
CA CYS A 141 16.12 -1.19 26.32
C CYS A 141 14.78 -0.53 26.62
N ASN A 142 13.73 -1.32 26.92
CA ASN A 142 12.38 -0.85 27.21
C ASN A 142 11.71 -0.05 26.07
N SER A 143 12.27 -0.05 24.85
CA SER A 143 11.61 0.54 23.68
C SER A 143 10.33 -0.22 23.35
N LYS A 144 9.34 0.50 22.84
CA LYS A 144 8.03 -0.07 22.50
C LYS A 144 8.13 -0.88 21.20
N LEU A 145 7.79 -2.17 21.28
CA LEU A 145 7.72 -3.09 20.15
C LEU A 145 6.25 -3.18 19.72
N GLU A 146 5.88 -2.42 18.70
CA GLU A 146 4.50 -2.30 18.23
C GLU A 146 4.22 -3.22 17.03
N THR A 147 3.14 -3.99 17.11
CA THR A 147 2.58 -4.75 16.00
C THR A 147 1.29 -4.08 15.55
N PHE A 148 1.20 -3.72 14.28
CA PHE A 148 0.02 -3.13 13.69
C PHE A 148 -0.79 -4.22 13.01
N ILE A 149 -1.94 -4.60 13.57
CA ILE A 149 -2.86 -5.55 12.96
C ILE A 149 -3.72 -4.79 11.95
N LEU A 150 -3.80 -5.31 10.74
CA LEU A 150 -4.44 -4.67 9.59
C LEU A 150 -5.71 -5.38 9.17
N GLU A 151 -5.77 -6.69 9.41
CA GLU A 151 -6.91 -7.53 9.07
C GLU A 151 -7.00 -8.74 10.01
N LYS A 152 -8.22 -9.08 10.40
CA LYS A 152 -8.54 -10.31 11.14
C LYS A 152 -9.51 -11.18 10.35
N ASP A 153 -9.38 -12.49 10.48
CA ASP A 153 -10.25 -13.49 9.87
C ASP A 153 -10.53 -14.61 10.88
N GLU A 154 -11.81 -14.83 11.16
CA GLU A 154 -12.30 -15.81 12.13
C GLU A 154 -11.91 -17.26 11.79
N ASN A 155 -11.56 -17.54 10.53
CA ASN A 155 -11.16 -18.86 10.06
C ASN A 155 -9.65 -19.12 10.22
N ILE A 156 -8.86 -18.13 10.65
CA ILE A 156 -7.41 -18.28 10.83
C ILE A 156 -7.11 -18.79 12.25
N PRO A 157 -6.35 -19.90 12.38
CA PRO A 157 -5.96 -20.44 13.68
C PRO A 157 -5.09 -19.48 14.47
N ASP A 158 -4.89 -19.77 15.76
CA ASP A 158 -4.06 -18.95 16.65
C ASP A 158 -2.68 -18.68 16.06
N SER A 159 -2.24 -17.43 16.19
CA SER A 159 -1.00 -16.97 15.56
C SER A 159 0.25 -17.54 16.24
N ASP A 160 1.24 -17.85 15.42
CA ASP A 160 2.54 -18.41 15.81
C ASP A 160 3.32 -17.51 16.78
N PHE A 161 4.28 -18.11 17.51
CA PHE A 161 5.20 -17.33 18.34
C PHE A 161 6.26 -16.68 17.47
N LEU A 162 6.47 -15.37 17.62
CA LEU A 162 7.42 -14.61 16.81
C LEU A 162 8.67 -14.27 17.62
N ILE A 163 9.84 -14.72 17.18
CA ILE A 163 11.12 -14.22 17.67
C ILE A 163 11.49 -13.02 16.81
N VAL A 164 11.67 -11.87 17.45
CA VAL A 164 11.92 -10.60 16.78
C VAL A 164 13.18 -9.94 17.32
N LYS A 165 13.81 -9.11 16.50
CA LYS A 165 14.99 -8.32 16.85
C LYS A 165 14.61 -6.85 16.99
N CYS A 166 14.84 -6.28 18.17
CA CYS A 166 14.58 -4.86 18.43
C CYS A 166 15.50 -3.98 17.56
N LYS A 167 14.95 -3.03 16.79
CA LYS A 167 15.76 -2.12 15.97
C LYS A 167 16.62 -1.17 16.79
N SER A 168 16.16 -0.79 17.99
CA SER A 168 16.86 0.16 18.86
C SER A 168 18.10 -0.40 19.56
N CYS A 169 18.11 -1.69 19.93
CA CYS A 169 19.19 -2.28 20.73
C CYS A 169 19.65 -3.67 20.28
N ALA A 170 19.13 -4.16 19.16
CA ALA A 170 19.40 -5.47 18.59
C ALA A 170 19.02 -6.68 19.48
N GLU A 171 18.37 -6.47 20.63
CA GLU A 171 17.96 -7.55 21.53
C GLU A 171 16.85 -8.40 20.92
N PHE A 172 16.93 -9.72 21.11
CA PHE A 172 15.89 -10.63 20.69
C PHE A 172 14.76 -10.68 21.72
N ASN A 173 13.52 -10.70 21.24
CA ASN A 173 12.32 -10.74 22.06
C ASN A 173 11.33 -11.76 21.49
N LEU A 174 10.47 -12.29 22.35
CA LEU A 174 9.34 -13.14 21.94
C LEU A 174 8.08 -12.30 21.92
N ILE A 175 7.39 -12.27 20.78
CA ILE A 175 6.06 -11.66 20.62
C ILE A 175 5.05 -12.79 20.47
N VAL A 176 3.99 -12.71 21.28
CA VAL A 176 2.84 -13.61 21.19
C VAL A 176 1.66 -12.79 20.70
N ASN A 177 1.33 -12.95 19.43
CA ASN A 177 0.19 -12.23 18.86
C ASN A 177 -1.12 -12.95 19.23
N GLY A 178 -2.23 -12.21 19.13
CA GLY A 178 -3.57 -12.75 19.36
C GLY A 178 -4.06 -13.64 18.22
N PRO A 179 -5.18 -14.36 18.41
CA PRO A 179 -5.71 -15.24 17.37
C PRO A 179 -6.28 -14.45 16.18
N LYS A 180 -6.53 -15.16 15.07
CA LYS A 180 -7.29 -14.64 13.91
C LYS A 180 -6.63 -13.52 13.13
N ILE A 181 -5.30 -13.39 13.17
CA ILE A 181 -4.60 -12.31 12.46
C ILE A 181 -4.27 -12.76 11.04
N LYS A 182 -4.87 -12.11 10.05
CA LYS A 182 -4.65 -12.37 8.62
C LYS A 182 -3.50 -11.53 8.06
N ARG A 183 -3.43 -10.27 8.46
CA ARG A 183 -2.41 -9.33 7.98
C ARG A 183 -1.96 -8.41 9.10
N LEU A 184 -0.65 -8.22 9.19
CA LEU A 184 0.01 -7.37 10.17
C LEU A 184 1.22 -6.65 9.57
N ARG A 185 1.69 -5.62 10.27
CA ARG A 185 2.91 -4.89 9.97
C ARG A 185 3.73 -4.71 11.25
N PHE A 186 5.04 -4.92 11.15
CA PHE A 186 5.97 -4.74 12.26
C PHE A 186 6.41 -3.27 12.36
N GLY A 187 6.43 -2.74 13.59
CA GLY A 187 6.98 -1.42 13.88
C GLY A 187 8.51 -1.44 14.02
N GLU A 188 8.99 -1.06 15.20
CA GLU A 188 10.41 -0.87 15.51
C GLU A 188 11.15 -2.18 15.86
N TYR A 189 10.83 -3.26 15.15
CA TYR A 189 11.52 -4.54 15.22
C TYR A 189 11.48 -5.29 13.89
N ASP A 190 12.39 -6.26 13.73
CA ASP A 190 12.45 -7.15 12.57
C ASP A 190 12.08 -8.58 12.99
N LEU A 191 11.27 -9.28 12.19
CA LEU A 191 10.99 -10.71 12.41
C LEU A 191 12.25 -11.52 12.12
N THR A 192 12.66 -12.36 13.08
CA THR A 192 13.82 -13.26 12.94
C THR A 192 13.39 -14.69 12.71
N GLU A 193 12.39 -15.17 13.46
CA GLU A 193 11.91 -16.56 13.38
C GLU A 193 10.43 -16.61 13.75
N GLN A 194 9.66 -17.46 13.08
CA GLN A 194 8.26 -17.74 13.38
C GLN A 194 8.16 -19.21 13.80
N LEU A 195 7.66 -19.46 15.01
CA LEU A 195 7.55 -20.78 15.61
C LEU A 195 6.10 -21.21 15.63
N SER A 196 5.78 -22.27 14.89
CA SER A 196 4.39 -22.72 14.79
C SER A 196 3.88 -23.26 16.11
N ARG A 197 2.66 -22.89 16.50
CA ARG A 197 1.98 -23.48 17.67
C ARG A 197 1.68 -24.97 17.52
N LYS A 198 1.82 -25.53 16.32
CA LYS A 198 1.73 -26.98 16.09
C LYS A 198 2.95 -27.73 16.61
N ASP A 199 4.11 -27.08 16.59
CA ASP A 199 5.41 -27.70 16.84
C ASP A 199 6.08 -27.19 18.11
N PHE A 200 5.60 -26.06 18.65
CA PHE A 200 6.15 -25.42 19.84
C PHE A 200 5.04 -25.01 20.80
N ASP A 201 5.28 -25.21 22.08
CA ASP A 201 4.59 -24.50 23.16
C ASP A 201 5.31 -23.21 23.58
N LEU A 202 4.74 -22.49 24.55
CA LEU A 202 5.30 -21.22 25.02
C LEU A 202 6.67 -21.39 25.71
N GLU A 203 6.88 -22.48 26.44
CA GLU A 203 8.15 -22.73 27.14
C GLU A 203 9.25 -23.17 26.17
N GLU A 204 8.90 -23.94 25.15
CA GLU A 204 9.79 -24.29 24.05
C GLU A 204 10.18 -23.05 23.24
N ALA A 205 9.22 -22.16 22.95
CA ALA A 205 9.49 -20.89 22.28
C ALA A 205 10.42 -19.96 23.10
N LYS A 206 10.23 -19.90 24.43
CA LYS A 206 11.16 -19.18 25.34
C LYS A 206 12.54 -19.82 25.36
N THR A 207 12.62 -21.15 25.32
CA THR A 207 13.89 -21.88 25.24
C THR A 207 14.62 -21.55 23.94
N ARG A 208 13.91 -21.53 22.82
CA ARG A 208 14.46 -21.12 21.52
C ARG A 208 14.95 -19.68 21.51
N LEU A 209 14.22 -18.75 22.13
CA LEU A 209 14.66 -17.38 22.31
C LEU A 209 16.00 -17.32 23.05
N LYS A 210 16.14 -18.03 24.18
CA LYS A 210 17.40 -18.06 24.96
C LYS A 210 18.56 -18.59 24.14
N GLN A 211 18.35 -19.63 23.33
CA GLN A 211 19.38 -20.15 22.43
C GLN A 211 19.84 -19.07 21.45
N ILE A 212 18.91 -18.38 20.79
CA ILE A 212 19.24 -17.31 19.83
C ILE A 212 20.01 -16.16 20.51
N GLN A 213 19.58 -15.75 21.71
CA GLN A 213 20.27 -14.72 22.50
C GLN A 213 21.71 -15.12 22.89
N TYR A 214 21.98 -16.42 23.04
CA TYR A 214 23.31 -16.91 23.38
C TYR A 214 24.21 -17.08 22.15
N PHE A 215 23.68 -17.66 21.06
CA PHE A 215 24.48 -18.06 19.89
C PHE A 215 24.59 -17.01 18.78
N ARG A 216 23.71 -16.00 18.74
CA ARG A 216 23.65 -14.99 17.66
C ARG A 216 23.90 -13.54 18.14
N LYS A 217 24.73 -13.38 19.18
CA LYS A 217 25.17 -12.05 19.66
C LYS A 217 26.03 -11.33 18.63
#